data_AF-A0A8J7CRD3-F1
#
_entry.id   AF-A0A8J7CRD3-F1
#
_cell.length_a   1.000
_cell.length_b   1.000
_cell.length_c   1.000
_cell.angle_alpha   90.00
_cell.angle_beta   90.00
_cell.angle_gamma   90.00
#
_symmetry.space_group_name_H-M   'P 1'
#
loop_
_entity.id
_entity.type
_entity.pdbx_description
1 polymer ?
#
loop_
_entity_poly.entity_id
_entity_poly.type
_entity_poly.pdbx_seq_one_letter_code
_entity_poly.pdbx_strand_id
1 'polypeptide(L)' 'MASKSVNCPHCGRKLGSYPIDTPRPQRTGGTCPSCGKRYSVEYGQGKIKVSKG' A
#
# COMPACT_ATOMS: atom_id res chain seq x y z
N MET A 1 6.33 4.24 -16.06
CA MET A 1 5.54 4.50 -14.83
C MET A 1 6.16 3.76 -13.66
N ALA A 2 6.74 4.47 -12.70
CA ALA A 2 7.32 3.83 -11.52
C ALA A 2 6.21 3.33 -10.57
N SER A 3 6.26 2.06 -10.21
CA SER A 3 5.35 1.45 -9.25
C SER A 3 6.12 0.65 -8.20
N LYS A 4 5.55 0.54 -7.01
CA LYS A 4 6.16 -0.20 -5.90
C LYS A 4 5.16 -1.17 -5.30
N SER A 5 5.60 -2.40 -5.10
CA SER A 5 4.82 -3.46 -4.49
C SER A 5 4.69 -3.24 -2.98
N VAL A 6 3.52 -3.57 -2.44
CA VAL A 6 3.20 -3.46 -1.03
C VAL A 6 2.78 -4.81 -0.50
N ASN A 7 3.29 -5.13 0.67
CA ASN A 7 2.94 -6.31 1.43
C ASN A 7 2.06 -5.92 2.63
N CYS A 8 1.18 -6.81 3.02
CA CYS A 8 0.32 -6.62 4.18
C CYS A 8 1.19 -6.49 5.45
N PRO A 9 1.00 -5.44 6.27
CA PRO A 9 1.81 -5.23 7.48
C PRO A 9 1.49 -6.23 8.59
N HIS A 10 0.50 -7.11 8.39
CA HIS A 10 0.07 -8.11 9.37
C HIS A 10 0.54 -9.52 9.02
N CYS A 11 0.48 -9.91 7.74
CA CYS A 11 0.77 -11.27 7.30
C CYS A 11 1.86 -11.36 6.21
N GLY A 12 2.44 -10.22 5.79
CA GLY A 12 3.50 -10.18 4.78
C GLY A 12 3.05 -10.53 3.35
N ARG A 13 1.77 -10.84 3.14
CA ARG A 13 1.23 -11.22 1.83
C ARG A 13 1.15 -10.01 0.89
N LYS A 14 1.53 -10.18 -0.37
CA LYS A 14 1.44 -9.11 -1.39
C LYS A 14 0.01 -8.62 -1.53
N LEU A 15 -0.19 -7.32 -1.32
CA LEU A 15 -1.48 -6.65 -1.49
C LEU A 15 -1.67 -6.15 -2.92
N GLY A 16 -0.61 -5.61 -3.51
CA GLY A 16 -0.67 -5.03 -4.85
C GLY A 16 0.55 -4.16 -5.16
N SER A 17 0.51 -3.48 -6.30
CA SER A 17 1.52 -2.50 -6.71
C SER A 17 0.85 -1.14 -6.89
N TYR A 18 1.48 -0.09 -6.38
CA TYR A 18 0.94 1.27 -6.44
C TYR A 18 1.89 2.20 -7.20
N PRO A 19 1.37 3.15 -8.00
CA PRO A 19 2.21 4.12 -8.70
C PRO A 19 2.85 5.06 -7.69
N ILE A 20 4.18 5.20 -7.74
CA ILE A 20 4.92 6.12 -6.85
C ILE A 20 5.32 7.42 -7.56
N ASP A 21 5.09 7.48 -8.88
CA ASP A 21 5.38 8.63 -9.74
C ASP A 21 4.35 9.77 -9.58
N THR A 22 3.39 9.63 -8.66
CA THR A 22 2.37 10.67 -8.46
C THR A 22 2.97 11.89 -7.76
N PRO A 23 2.71 13.12 -8.27
CA PRO A 23 3.25 14.35 -7.67
C PRO A 23 2.65 14.65 -6.29
N ARG A 24 1.43 14.17 -6.04
CA ARG A 24 0.73 14.27 -4.76
C ARG A 24 0.63 12.90 -4.10
N PRO A 25 0.81 12.81 -2.77
CA PRO A 25 0.57 11.57 -2.05
C PRO A 25 -0.92 11.22 -2.11
N GLN A 26 -1.21 9.96 -2.35
CA GLN A 26 -2.55 9.39 -2.30
C GLN A 26 -2.62 8.38 -1.16
N ARG A 27 -3.77 8.34 -0.49
CA ARG A 27 -4.06 7.39 0.58
C ARG A 27 -5.20 6.49 0.15
N THR A 28 -4.99 5.19 0.25
CA THR A 28 -6.02 4.17 0.03
C THR A 28 -6.01 3.19 1.19
N GLY A 29 -7.16 2.58 1.47
CA GLY A 29 -7.31 1.61 2.54
C GLY A 29 -8.10 0.40 2.04
N GLY A 30 -7.90 -0.73 2.69
CA GLY A 30 -8.60 -1.95 2.36
C GLY A 30 -8.50 -2.99 3.46
N THR A 31 -9.17 -4.11 3.22
CA THR A 31 -9.09 -5.30 4.08
C THR A 31 -8.22 -6.33 3.38
N CYS A 32 -7.22 -6.86 4.08
CA CYS A 32 -6.36 -7.89 3.50
C CYS A 32 -7.18 -9.18 3.30
N PRO A 33 -7.26 -9.74 2.08
CA PRO A 33 -8.06 -10.93 1.82
C PRO A 33 -7.50 -12.19 2.49
N SER A 34 -6.24 -12.19 2.91
CA SER A 34 -5.62 -13.36 3.56
C SER A 34 -5.73 -13.39 5.07
N CYS A 35 -5.74 -12.24 5.75
CA CYS A 35 -5.82 -12.20 7.21
C CYS A 35 -7.03 -11.43 7.75
N GLY A 36 -7.86 -10.86 6.88
CA GLY A 36 -9.04 -10.09 7.26
C GLY A 36 -8.75 -8.76 7.97
N LYS A 37 -7.46 -8.39 8.13
CA LYS A 37 -7.09 -7.17 8.85
C LYS A 37 -7.07 -5.95 7.93
N ARG A 38 -7.50 -4.82 8.48
CA ARG A 38 -7.48 -3.53 7.79
C ARG A 38 -6.05 -3.03 7.61
N TYR A 39 -5.82 -2.36 6.50
CA TYR A 39 -4.56 -1.72 6.18
C TYR A 39 -4.82 -0.37 5.51
N SER A 40 -3.83 0.51 5.59
CA SER A 40 -3.77 1.76 4.83
C SER A 40 -2.46 1.84 4.05
N VAL A 41 -2.52 2.28 2.81
CA VAL A 41 -1.37 2.53 1.94
C VAL A 41 -1.34 4.00 1.58
N GLU A 42 -0.19 4.62 1.79
CA GLU A 42 0.12 5.97 1.32
C GLU A 42 1.22 5.87 0.26
N TYR A 43 0.97 6.39 -0.93
CA TYR A 43 1.91 6.29 -2.06
C TYR A 43 2.01 7.60 -2.82
N GLY A 44 3.19 7.87 -3.38
CA GLY A 44 3.50 9.06 -4.18
C GLY A 44 4.84 9.68 -3.81
N GLN A 45 5.29 10.66 -4.60
CA GLN A 45 6.60 11.31 -4.42
C GLN A 45 7.78 10.33 -4.32
N GLY A 46 7.75 9.25 -5.09
CA GLY A 46 8.76 8.18 -5.05
C GLY A 46 8.72 7.32 -3.79
N LYS A 47 7.75 7.52 -2.89
CA LYS A 47 7.63 6.84 -1.60
C LYS A 47 6.37 6.01 -1.54
N ILE A 48 6.42 4.97 -0.71
CA ILE A 48 5.27 4.17 -0.35
C ILE A 48 5.37 3.75 1.11
N LYS A 49 4.27 3.84 1.83
CA LYS A 49 4.14 3.46 3.23
C LYS A 49 2.90 2.62 3.40
N VAL A 50 3.01 1.57 4.19
CA VAL A 50 1.87 0.73 4.56
C VAL A 50 1.76 0.70 6.07
N SER A 51 0.56 0.93 6.56
CA SER A 51 0.23 0.99 7.97
C SER A 51 -0.86 -0.01 8.31
N LYS A 52 -0.82 -0.52 9.53
CA LYS A 52 -1.93 -1.27 10.12
C LYS A 52 -3.09 -0.28 10.29
N GLY A 53 -4.28 -0.65 9.81
CA GLY A 53 -5.50 0.14 9.97
C GLY A 53 -6.25 -0.21 11.23
#